data_AF-A0A9E6ZKE7-F1
#
_entry.id   AF-A0A9E6ZKE7-F1
#
_cell.length_a   1.000
_cell.length_b   1.000
_cell.length_c   1.000
_cell.angle_alpha   90.00
_cell.angle_beta   90.00
_cell.angle_gamma   90.00
#
_symmetry.space_group_name_H-M   'P 1'
#
loop_
_entity.id
_entity.type
_entity.pdbx_description
1 polymer ?
#
loop_
_entity_poly.entity_id
_entity_poly.type
_entity_poly.pdbx_seq_one_letter_code
_entity_poly.pdbx_strand_id
1 'polypeptide(L)'
;MRIENSNFDGILIDYQTFKFGKVYFFKNIIVSEINEGIVLTYDIAEQFLRLIDKYYDEQQNVVYISNRVNSYSVKPIDWLKINNKYKNLIAIGIIHYNRNSKNIFDIEKLFCRRTFKGFDNLEDGLVWANHIANKRTYNNPVSKKN
;
A
#
# COMPACT_ATOMS: atom_id res chain seq x y z
N MET A 1 -2.40 0.73 15.53
CA MET A 1 -2.37 -0.67 15.98
C MET A 1 -1.38 -1.43 15.10
N ARG A 2 -0.58 -2.32 15.70
CA ARG A 2 0.33 -3.21 14.95
C ARG A 2 -0.40 -4.48 14.50
N ILE A 3 0.02 -5.07 13.38
CA ILE A 3 -0.55 -6.33 12.87
C ILE A 3 -0.40 -7.45 13.91
N GLU A 4 0.76 -7.56 14.55
CA GLU A 4 1.01 -8.58 15.60
C GLU A 4 0.10 -8.45 16.83
N ASN A 5 -0.53 -7.28 17.03
CA ASN A 5 -1.44 -7.01 18.13
C ASN A 5 -2.91 -6.95 17.67
N SER A 6 -3.21 -7.47 16.48
CA SER A 6 -4.52 -7.40 15.85
C SER A 6 -5.09 -8.80 15.60
N ASN A 7 -6.40 -8.91 15.40
CA ASN A 7 -7.06 -10.20 15.17
C ASN A 7 -7.09 -10.60 13.69
N PHE A 8 -5.95 -10.51 12.98
CA PHE A 8 -5.85 -10.79 11.54
C PHE A 8 -5.22 -12.16 11.21
N ASP A 9 -4.93 -12.99 12.21
CA ASP A 9 -4.28 -14.30 12.02
C ASP A 9 -5.04 -15.22 11.06
N GLY A 10 -6.37 -15.14 11.03
CA GLY A 10 -7.21 -15.96 10.13
C GLY A 10 -7.21 -15.50 8.66
N ILE A 11 -6.62 -14.34 8.34
CA ILE A 11 -6.60 -13.78 6.97
C ILE A 11 -5.20 -13.46 6.47
N LEU A 12 -4.19 -13.50 7.34
CA LEU A 12 -2.78 -13.33 6.97
C LEU A 12 -2.30 -14.55 6.18
N ILE A 13 -1.74 -14.32 4.99
CA ILE A 13 -1.19 -15.39 4.14
C ILE A 13 0.26 -15.67 4.54
N ASP A 14 1.06 -14.61 4.66
CA ASP A 14 2.49 -14.71 4.98
C ASP A 14 3.02 -13.36 5.48
N TYR A 15 4.20 -13.36 6.09
CA TYR A 15 4.92 -12.13 6.40
C TYR A 15 6.43 -12.32 6.25
N GLN A 16 7.11 -11.25 5.87
CA GLN A 16 8.56 -11.23 5.68
C GLN A 16 9.19 -10.14 6.55
N THR A 17 10.29 -10.49 7.20
CA THR A 17 11.07 -9.56 8.03
C THR A 17 12.28 -9.06 7.26
N PHE A 18 12.43 -7.74 7.20
CA PHE A 18 13.56 -7.05 6.58
C PHE A 18 14.28 -6.20 7.62
N LYS A 19 15.50 -5.75 7.29
CA LYS A 19 16.25 -4.82 8.16
C LYS A 19 15.49 -3.51 8.45
N PHE A 20 14.61 -3.10 7.52
CA PHE A 20 13.83 -1.86 7.62
C PHE A 20 12.46 -2.02 8.27
N GLY A 21 12.00 -3.25 8.54
CA GLY A 21 10.65 -3.47 9.08
C GLY A 21 10.06 -4.82 8.68
N LYS A 22 8.76 -4.99 8.94
CA LYS A 22 7.99 -6.18 8.55
C LYS A 22 7.02 -5.84 7.42
N VAL A 23 6.82 -6.78 6.51
CA VAL A 23 5.83 -6.71 5.44
C VAL A 23 4.93 -7.92 5.51
N TYR A 24 3.63 -7.69 5.48
CA TYR A 24 2.58 -8.69 5.64
C TYR A 24 1.79 -8.79 4.33
N PHE A 25 1.46 -10.02 3.96
CA PHE A 25 0.75 -10.35 2.73
C PHE A 25 -0.61 -10.95 3.09
N PHE A 26 -1.67 -10.31 2.63
CA PHE A 26 -3.06 -10.74 2.74
C PHE A 26 -3.62 -10.97 1.35
N LYS A 27 -4.83 -11.49 1.21
CA LYS A 27 -5.48 -11.60 -0.10
C LYS A 27 -5.57 -10.22 -0.78
N ASN A 28 -4.86 -10.04 -1.90
CA ASN A 28 -4.81 -8.82 -2.70
C ASN A 28 -4.31 -7.55 -1.95
N ILE A 29 -3.74 -7.68 -0.75
CA ILE A 29 -3.34 -6.53 0.07
C ILE A 29 -1.95 -6.77 0.66
N ILE A 30 -1.08 -5.78 0.53
CA ILE A 30 0.25 -5.76 1.17
C ILE A 30 0.22 -4.71 2.27
N VAL A 31 0.68 -5.03 3.46
CA VAL A 31 0.81 -4.06 4.56
C VAL A 31 2.26 -3.98 5.00
N SER A 32 2.83 -2.78 5.16
CA SER A 32 4.16 -2.60 5.75
C SER A 32 4.10 -1.92 7.11
N GLU A 33 4.99 -2.35 8.00
CA GLU A 33 5.31 -1.70 9.26
C GLU A 33 6.81 -1.41 9.29
N ILE A 34 7.17 -0.17 8.97
CA ILE A 34 8.56 0.27 8.85
C ILE A 34 9.10 0.63 10.25
N ASN A 35 10.35 0.28 10.51
CA ASN A 35 11.06 0.60 11.76
C ASN A 35 11.26 2.12 11.90
N GLU A 36 11.36 2.58 13.14
CA GLU A 36 11.57 3.99 13.45
C GLU A 36 12.90 4.52 12.85
N GLY A 37 12.88 5.77 12.38
CA GLY A 37 14.08 6.45 11.86
C GLY A 37 14.50 6.05 10.44
N ILE A 38 13.84 5.08 9.82
CA ILE A 38 14.12 4.68 8.44
C ILE A 38 13.66 5.78 7.46
N VAL A 39 14.41 5.94 6.37
CA VAL A 39 13.97 6.70 5.20
C VAL A 39 13.55 5.71 4.12
N LEU A 40 12.25 5.52 3.93
CA LEU A 40 11.70 4.63 2.92
C LEU A 40 11.91 5.24 1.53
N THR A 41 12.89 4.70 0.82
CA THR A 41 13.21 5.01 -0.59
C THR A 41 12.62 3.97 -1.53
N TYR A 42 12.69 4.24 -2.83
CA TYR A 42 12.35 3.25 -3.86
C TYR A 42 13.12 1.93 -3.67
N ASP A 43 14.42 1.97 -3.41
CA ASP A 43 15.25 0.75 -3.32
C ASP A 43 14.86 -0.12 -2.12
N ILE A 44 14.39 0.50 -1.04
CA ILE A 44 13.83 -0.22 0.11
C ILE A 44 12.47 -0.81 -0.27
N ALA A 45 11.59 -0.01 -0.86
CA ALA A 45 10.26 -0.46 -1.26
C ALA A 45 10.33 -1.60 -2.30
N GLU A 46 11.27 -1.51 -3.23
CA GLU A 46 11.45 -2.47 -4.31
C GLU A 46 11.78 -3.87 -3.79
N GLN A 47 12.46 -4.00 -2.63
CA GLN A 47 12.78 -5.29 -2.03
C GLN A 47 11.54 -6.13 -1.72
N PHE A 48 10.47 -5.50 -1.23
CA PHE A 48 9.23 -6.21 -0.97
C PHE A 48 8.26 -6.17 -2.15
N LEU A 49 8.26 -5.10 -2.96
CA LEU A 49 7.39 -5.02 -4.14
C LEU A 49 7.74 -6.06 -5.21
N ARG A 50 9.01 -6.48 -5.33
CA ARG A 50 9.41 -7.59 -6.21
C ARG A 50 8.81 -8.94 -5.79
N LEU A 51 8.30 -9.05 -4.56
CA LEU A 51 7.61 -10.24 -4.09
C LEU A 51 6.14 -10.28 -4.53
N ILE A 52 5.60 -9.21 -5.15
CA ILE A 52 4.21 -9.18 -5.61
C ILE A 52 3.87 -10.43 -6.44
N ASP A 53 4.71 -10.78 -7.41
CA ASP A 53 4.45 -11.90 -8.34
C ASP A 53 4.56 -13.26 -7.66
N LYS A 54 5.16 -13.33 -6.46
CA LYS A 54 5.20 -14.54 -5.63
C LYS A 54 3.85 -14.77 -4.92
N TYR A 55 3.14 -13.71 -4.55
CA TYR A 55 1.93 -13.79 -3.72
C TYR A 55 0.64 -13.52 -4.50
N TYR A 56 0.72 -12.89 -5.67
CA TYR A 56 -0.45 -12.46 -6.45
C TYR A 56 -0.23 -12.71 -7.95
N ASP A 57 -1.27 -13.18 -8.62
CA ASP A 57 -1.31 -13.30 -10.08
C ASP A 57 -1.27 -11.91 -10.73
N GLU A 58 -0.74 -11.82 -11.95
CA GLU A 58 -0.60 -10.56 -12.67
C GLU A 58 -1.93 -9.82 -12.90
N GLN A 59 -3.06 -10.56 -12.98
CA GLN A 59 -4.39 -9.99 -13.19
C GLN A 59 -5.08 -9.57 -11.88
N GLN A 60 -4.50 -9.91 -10.72
CA GLN A 60 -5.05 -9.51 -9.43
C GLN A 60 -4.76 -8.05 -9.14
N ASN A 61 -5.80 -7.27 -8.88
CA ASN A 61 -5.63 -5.93 -8.34
C ASN A 61 -5.06 -6.01 -6.91
N VAL A 62 -3.90 -5.40 -6.68
CA VAL A 62 -3.22 -5.35 -5.39
C VAL A 62 -3.32 -3.94 -4.82
N VAL A 63 -3.57 -3.84 -3.52
CA VAL A 63 -3.52 -2.58 -2.77
C VAL A 63 -2.39 -2.64 -1.75
N TYR A 64 -1.59 -1.59 -1.69
CA TYR A 64 -0.56 -1.46 -0.67
C TYR A 64 -1.04 -0.53 0.44
N ILE A 65 -0.81 -0.92 1.70
CA ILE A 65 -1.06 -0.11 2.88
C ILE A 65 0.26 0.12 3.61
N SER A 66 0.58 1.38 3.87
CA SER A 66 1.67 1.76 4.74
C SER A 66 1.13 2.01 6.15
N ASN A 67 1.32 1.06 7.06
CA ASN A 67 0.87 1.16 8.45
C ASN A 67 1.92 1.92 9.28
N ARG A 68 1.75 3.24 9.45
CA ARG A 68 2.76 4.11 10.07
C ARG A 68 2.73 4.09 11.59
N VAL A 69 2.86 2.90 12.18
CA VAL A 69 2.92 2.69 13.64
C VAL A 69 4.17 3.29 14.28
N ASN A 70 5.22 3.51 13.50
CA ASN A 70 6.46 4.16 13.94
C ASN A 70 6.70 5.45 13.13
N SER A 71 7.53 6.34 13.67
CA SER A 71 7.96 7.55 12.97
C SER A 71 9.06 7.22 11.96
N TYR A 72 8.80 7.43 10.68
CA TYR A 72 9.78 7.24 9.61
C TYR A 72 9.50 8.23 8.47
N SER A 73 10.48 8.45 7.61
CA SER A 73 10.37 9.38 6.50
C SER A 73 10.21 8.64 5.17
N VAL A 74 9.61 9.30 4.19
CA VAL A 74 9.46 8.80 2.82
C VAL A 74 10.09 9.80 1.85
N LYS A 75 10.52 9.35 0.67
CA LYS A 75 10.86 10.25 -0.44
C LYS A 75 9.68 10.29 -1.42
N PRO A 76 8.83 11.34 -1.42
CA PRO A 76 7.62 11.38 -2.24
C PRO A 76 7.86 11.13 -3.74
N ILE A 77 8.97 11.63 -4.28
CA ILE A 77 9.33 11.47 -5.69
C ILE A 77 9.55 10.00 -6.10
N ASP A 78 9.90 9.12 -5.15
CA ASP A 78 10.12 7.70 -5.44
C ASP A 78 8.81 6.96 -5.77
N TRP A 79 7.64 7.50 -5.40
CA TRP A 79 6.34 6.96 -5.84
C TRP A 79 6.20 6.93 -7.37
N LEU A 80 6.85 7.87 -8.08
CA LEU A 80 6.83 7.90 -9.55
C LEU A 80 7.48 6.66 -10.18
N LYS A 81 8.50 6.11 -9.53
CA LYS A 81 9.21 4.91 -10.02
C LYS A 81 8.34 3.65 -9.87
N ILE A 82 7.56 3.59 -8.80
CA ILE A 82 6.64 2.48 -8.51
C ILE A 82 5.51 2.44 -9.54
N ASN A 83 5.00 3.61 -9.95
CA ASN A 83 3.85 3.70 -10.85
C ASN A 83 4.04 2.96 -12.18
N ASN A 84 5.25 2.94 -12.74
CA ASN A 84 5.49 2.36 -14.07
C ASN A 84 5.80 0.86 -14.02
N LYS A 85 6.24 0.33 -12.87
CA LYS A 85 6.78 -1.03 -12.76
C LYS A 85 5.75 -2.06 -12.30
N TYR A 86 4.88 -1.70 -11.36
CA TYR A 86 3.92 -2.64 -10.76
C TYR A 86 2.50 -2.29 -11.22
N LYS A 87 2.10 -2.83 -12.37
CA LYS A 87 0.80 -2.51 -13.00
C LYS A 87 -0.40 -2.91 -12.13
N ASN A 88 -0.29 -4.09 -11.53
CA ASN A 88 -1.29 -4.69 -10.65
C ASN A 88 -1.43 -3.98 -9.29
N LEU A 89 -0.45 -3.19 -8.85
CA LEU A 89 -0.56 -2.35 -7.66
C LEU A 89 -1.46 -1.14 -7.94
N ILE A 90 -2.77 -1.23 -7.74
CA ILE A 90 -3.72 -0.21 -8.21
C ILE A 90 -3.94 0.96 -7.24
N ALA A 91 -3.63 0.79 -5.95
CA ALA A 91 -3.89 1.80 -4.94
C ALA A 91 -2.92 1.73 -3.76
N ILE A 92 -2.79 2.86 -3.06
CA ILE A 92 -1.96 3.03 -1.88
C ILE A 92 -2.78 3.67 -0.76
N GLY A 93 -2.81 3.01 0.40
CA GLY A 93 -3.39 3.50 1.64
C GLY A 93 -2.30 3.90 2.63
N ILE A 94 -2.48 5.00 3.35
CA ILE A 94 -1.58 5.40 4.44
C ILE A 94 -2.37 5.45 5.74
N ILE A 95 -1.89 4.75 6.77
CA ILE A 95 -2.48 4.81 8.10
C ILE A 95 -1.67 5.81 8.94
N HIS A 96 -2.35 6.82 9.46
CA HIS A 96 -1.76 7.89 10.27
C HIS A 96 -2.29 7.80 11.70
N TYR A 97 -1.37 7.76 12.67
CA TYR A 97 -1.75 7.79 14.10
C TYR A 97 -1.49 9.15 14.75
N ASN A 98 -0.88 10.09 14.03
CA ASN A 98 -0.57 11.43 14.50
C ASN A 98 -1.05 12.50 13.51
N ARG A 99 -1.53 13.65 14.01
CA ARG A 99 -2.10 14.71 13.15
C ARG A 99 -1.06 15.42 12.28
N ASN A 100 0.21 15.44 12.71
CA ASN A 100 1.29 16.16 12.02
C ASN A 100 1.71 15.52 10.68
N SER A 101 1.30 14.29 10.39
CA SER A 101 1.63 13.59 9.15
C SER A 101 0.79 14.01 7.93
N LYS A 102 -0.25 14.84 8.12
CA LYS A 102 -1.18 15.23 7.05
C LYS A 102 -0.51 16.12 5.97
N ASN A 103 0.35 17.04 6.37
CA ASN A 103 1.06 17.91 5.40
C ASN A 103 2.00 17.12 4.49
N ILE A 104 2.69 16.11 5.03
CA ILE A 104 3.53 15.20 4.23
C ILE A 104 2.65 14.35 3.30
N PHE A 105 1.51 13.84 3.80
CA PHE A 105 0.57 13.07 2.99
C PHE A 105 0.07 13.85 1.77
N ASP A 106 -0.26 15.14 1.92
CA ASP A 106 -0.72 15.96 0.81
C ASP A 106 0.36 16.14 -0.27
N ILE A 107 1.64 16.26 0.13
CA ILE A 107 2.76 16.28 -0.80
C ILE A 107 2.92 14.92 -1.48
N GLU A 108 2.89 13.80 -0.74
CA GLU A 108 2.97 12.44 -1.29
C GLU A 108 1.89 12.18 -2.35
N LYS A 109 0.66 12.64 -2.07
CA LYS A 109 -0.48 12.50 -2.98
C LYS A 109 -0.24 13.14 -4.34
N LEU A 110 0.52 14.24 -4.42
CA LEU A 110 0.86 14.90 -5.69
C LEU A 110 1.75 14.02 -6.59
N PHE A 111 2.57 13.14 -6.02
CA PHE A 111 3.48 12.27 -6.76
C PHE A 111 2.89 10.89 -7.06
N CYS A 112 1.77 10.54 -6.44
CA CYS A 112 1.08 9.28 -6.70
C CYS A 112 0.04 9.45 -7.82
N ARG A 113 0.22 8.75 -8.94
CA ARG A 113 -0.75 8.74 -10.06
C ARG A 113 -1.90 7.75 -9.85
N ARG A 114 -1.89 7.02 -8.74
CA ARG A 114 -2.84 5.95 -8.42
C ARG A 114 -3.79 6.41 -7.32
N THR A 115 -4.82 5.64 -7.03
CA THR A 115 -5.70 5.96 -5.91
C THR A 115 -4.87 5.98 -4.62
N PHE A 116 -4.81 7.15 -3.98
CA PHE A 116 -4.01 7.39 -2.77
C PHE A 116 -4.93 7.94 -1.67
N LYS A 117 -5.02 7.25 -0.53
CA LYS A 117 -5.95 7.62 0.55
C LYS A 117 -5.32 7.44 1.94
N GLY A 118 -5.61 8.39 2.84
CA GLY A 118 -5.19 8.35 4.24
C GLY A 118 -6.32 7.87 5.15
N PHE A 119 -5.96 7.23 6.27
CA PHE A 119 -6.87 6.70 7.28
C PHE A 119 -6.32 6.96 8.68
N ASP A 120 -7.20 7.05 9.68
CA ASP A 120 -6.80 7.26 11.08
C ASP A 120 -6.66 5.93 11.86
N ASN A 121 -7.11 4.81 11.29
CA ASN A 121 -6.93 3.47 11.85
C ASN A 121 -6.74 2.41 10.74
N LEU A 122 -6.23 1.25 11.13
CA LEU A 122 -5.80 0.21 10.20
C LEU A 122 -6.99 -0.55 9.60
N GLU A 123 -8.02 -0.77 10.41
CA GLU A 123 -9.25 -1.47 10.08
C GLU A 123 -9.97 -0.80 8.91
N ASP A 124 -10.18 0.52 8.98
CA ASP A 124 -10.79 1.29 7.91
C ASP A 124 -9.96 1.25 6.62
N GLY A 125 -8.63 1.29 6.77
CA GLY A 125 -7.69 1.15 5.65
C GLY A 125 -7.82 -0.21 4.97
N LEU A 126 -7.92 -1.29 5.73
CA LEU A 126 -8.07 -2.66 5.22
C LEU A 126 -9.44 -2.87 4.56
N VAL A 127 -10.51 -2.37 5.17
CA VAL A 127 -11.88 -2.41 4.59
C VAL A 127 -11.89 -1.70 3.23
N TRP A 128 -11.30 -0.50 3.16
CA TRP A 128 -11.17 0.22 1.91
C TRP A 128 -10.31 -0.53 0.88
N ALA A 129 -9.17 -1.06 1.28
CA ALA A 129 -8.26 -1.76 0.39
C ALA A 129 -8.92 -3.01 -0.21
N ASN A 130 -9.65 -3.78 0.60
CA ASN A 130 -10.41 -4.93 0.14
C ASN A 130 -11.49 -4.53 -0.86
N HIS A 131 -12.22 -3.44 -0.59
CA HIS A 131 -13.21 -2.92 -1.54
C HIS A 131 -12.57 -2.51 -2.87
N ILE A 132 -11.43 -1.81 -2.84
CA ILE A 132 -10.72 -1.37 -4.06
C ILE A 132 -10.16 -2.54 -4.85
N ALA A 133 -9.53 -3.52 -4.18
CA ALA A 133 -8.98 -4.71 -4.82
C ALA A 133 -10.07 -5.52 -5.56
N ASN A 134 -11.27 -5.61 -4.98
CA ASN A 134 -12.37 -6.39 -5.55
C ASN A 134 -13.25 -5.61 -6.55
N LYS A 135 -12.97 -4.32 -6.82
CA LYS A 135 -13.67 -3.60 -7.88
C LYS A 135 -13.33 -4.25 -9.23
N ARG A 136 -14.33 -4.89 -9.84
CA ARG A 136 -14.26 -5.27 -11.26
C ARG A 136 -14.11 -3.98 -12.06
N THR A 137 -13.10 -3.93 -12.93
CA THR A 137 -12.98 -2.89 -13.94
C THR A 137 -14.26 -2.93 -14.79
N TYR A 138 -15.18 -2.00 -14.55
CA TYR A 138 -16.22 -1.69 -15.53
C TYR A 138 -15.52 -1.05 -16.73
N ASN A 139 -15.16 -1.88 -17.71
CA ASN A 139 -14.85 -1.40 -19.04
C ASN A 139 -16.14 -0.79 -19.59
N ASN A 140 -16.27 0.53 -19.55
CA ASN A 140 -17.31 1.24 -20.28
C ASN A 140 -17.06 0.96 -21.78
N PRO A 141 -17.98 0.29 -22.52
CA PRO A 141 -17.85 0.24 -23.96
C PRO A 141 -17.93 1.68 -24.46
N VAL A 142 -16.84 2.14 -25.06
CA VAL A 142 -16.79 3.42 -25.79
C VAL A 142 -17.96 3.39 -26.76
N SER A 143 -18.91 4.29 -26.54
CA SER A 143 -19.97 4.58 -27.50
C SER A 143 -19.30 4.94 -28.82
N LYS A 144 -19.38 4.04 -29.79
CA LYS A 144 -19.21 4.38 -31.19
C LYS A 144 -20.23 5.48 -31.48
N LYS A 145 -19.76 6.72 -31.58
CA LYS A 145 -20.52 7.77 -32.24
C LYS A 145 -20.56 7.39 -33.71
N ASN A 146 -21.77 7.08 -34.17
CA ASN A 146 -22.16 7.14 -35.57
C ASN A 146 -21.98 8.57 -36.10
#